data_AF-A0A959BHM2-F1
#
_entry.id   AF-A0A959BHM2-F1
#
_cell.length_a   1.000
_cell.length_b   1.000
_cell.length_c   1.000
_cell.angle_alpha   90.00
_cell.angle_beta   90.00
_cell.angle_gamma   90.00
#
_symmetry.space_group_name_H-M   'P 1'
#
loop_
_entity.id
_entity.type
_entity.pdbx_description
1 polymer ?
#
loop_
_entity_poly.entity_id
_entity_poly.type
_entity_poly.pdbx_seq_one_letter_code
_entity_poly.pdbx_strand_id
1 'polypeptide(L)' 'MSVAELKNNLHRMVVETEDPEILAQIAALFASLLGEADWWDTLSNEEKERIEQGKADADAGRTVPYAQIKEKAKGILGNR' A
#
# COMPACT_ATOMS: atom_id res chain seq x y z
N MET A 1 -10.50 25.94 -6.87
CA MET A 1 -10.37 24.66 -7.59
C MET A 1 -11.76 24.06 -7.71
N SER A 2 -12.29 23.93 -8.93
CA SER A 2 -13.60 23.34 -9.19
C SER A 2 -13.53 21.81 -9.14
N VAL A 3 -14.69 21.16 -8.98
CA VAL A 3 -14.78 19.69 -9.04
C VAL A 3 -14.28 19.16 -10.39
N ALA A 4 -14.51 19.90 -11.48
CA ALA A 4 -14.02 19.54 -12.82
C ALA A 4 -12.49 19.59 -12.90
N GLU A 5 -11.87 20.63 -12.33
CA GLU A 5 -10.41 20.75 -12.27
C GLU A 5 -9.78 19.62 -11.45
N LEU A 6 -10.40 19.25 -10.31
CA LEU A 6 -9.91 18.16 -9.48
C LEU A 6 -9.96 16.82 -10.21
N LYS A 7 -11.06 16.53 -10.91
CA LYS A 7 -11.21 15.29 -11.71
C LYS A 7 -10.16 15.19 -12.81
N ASN A 8 -9.91 16.28 -13.54
CA ASN A 8 -8.91 16.30 -14.60
C ASN A 8 -7.49 16.09 -14.04
N ASN A 9 -7.18 16.67 -12.87
CA ASN A 9 -5.88 16.48 -12.25
C ASN A 9 -5.65 15.02 -11.82
N LEU A 10 -6.65 14.41 -11.16
CA LEU A 10 -6.58 13.00 -10.78
C LEU A 10 -6.46 12.07 -11.99
N HIS A 11 -7.24 12.32 -13.05
CA HIS A 11 -7.15 11.55 -14.29
C HIS A 11 -5.74 11.62 -14.90
N ARG A 12 -5.15 12.82 -14.96
CA ARG A 12 -3.78 12.99 -15.44
C ARG A 12 -2.77 12.22 -14.61
N MET A 13 -2.85 12.31 -13.27
CA MET A 13 -1.94 11.59 -12.37
C MET A 13 -2.01 10.08 -12.58
N VAL A 14 -3.22 9.54 -12.79
CA VAL A 14 -3.40 8.11 -13.10
C VAL A 14 -2.79 7.73 -14.44
N VAL A 15 -2.98 8.54 -15.49
CA VAL A 15 -2.45 8.28 -16.84
C VAL A 15 -0.92 8.37 -16.90
N GLU A 16 -0.32 9.32 -16.16
CA GLU A 16 1.13 9.54 -16.14
C GLU A 16 1.88 8.56 -15.23
N THR A 17 1.17 7.81 -14.38
CA THR A 17 1.79 6.83 -13.47
C THR A 17 1.98 5.49 -14.20
N GLU A 18 3.23 5.07 -14.35
CA GLU A 18 3.59 3.75 -14.91
C GLU A 18 3.83 2.68 -13.84
N ASP A 19 3.86 3.07 -12.56
CA ASP A 19 4.05 2.14 -11.44
C ASP A 19 2.74 1.39 -11.13
N PRO A 20 2.68 0.07 -11.39
CA PRO A 20 1.47 -0.72 -11.17
C PRO A 20 1.09 -0.83 -9.68
N GLU A 21 2.04 -0.75 -8.75
CA GLU A 21 1.76 -0.83 -7.30
C GLU A 21 1.05 0.44 -6.82
N ILE A 22 1.42 1.61 -7.36
CA ILE A 22 0.76 2.88 -7.06
C ILE A 22 -0.67 2.88 -7.61
N LEU A 23 -0.85 2.41 -8.85
CA LEU A 23 -2.18 2.32 -9.47
C LEU A 23 -3.10 1.36 -8.70
N ALA A 24 -2.59 0.21 -8.24
CA ALA A 24 -3.33 -0.75 -7.44
C ALA A 24 -3.80 -0.16 -6.11
N GLN A 25 -2.94 0.59 -5.41
CA GLN A 25 -3.30 1.25 -4.15
C GLN A 25 -4.39 2.32 -4.35
N ILE A 26 -4.31 3.12 -5.41
CA ILE A 26 -5.34 4.12 -5.73
C ILE A 26 -6.68 3.44 -6.03
N ALA A 27 -6.67 2.36 -6.82
CA ALA A 27 -7.87 1.60 -7.12
C ALA A 27 -8.52 1.00 -5.85
N ALA A 28 -7.72 0.40 -4.96
CA ALA A 28 -8.20 -0.13 -3.69
C ALA A 28 -8.79 0.96 -2.78
N LEU A 29 -8.16 2.15 -2.73
CA LEU A 29 -8.70 3.30 -2.00
C LEU A 29 -10.08 3.69 -2.53
N PHE A 30 -10.25 3.85 -3.84
CA PHE A 30 -11.54 4.18 -4.43
C PHE A 30 -12.60 3.10 -4.18
N ALA A 31 -12.24 1.82 -4.30
CA ALA A 31 -13.15 0.70 -4.01
C ALA A 31 -13.64 0.73 -2.55
N SER A 32 -12.73 0.98 -1.60
CA SER A 32 -13.08 1.08 -0.17
C SER A 32 -13.99 2.27 0.15
N LEU A 33 -13.77 3.42 -0.51
CA LEU A 33 -14.55 4.63 -0.29
C LEU A 33 -15.93 4.59 -0.94
N LEU A 34 -16.07 3.86 -2.05
CA LEU A 34 -17.32 3.70 -2.79
C LEU A 34 -18.17 2.51 -2.30
N GLY A 35 -17.61 1.65 -1.45
CA GLY A 35 -18.31 0.48 -0.91
C GLY A 35 -18.65 -0.57 -1.96
N GLU A 36 -17.97 -0.54 -3.11
CA GLU A 36 -18.26 -1.44 -4.25
C GLU A 36 -17.62 -2.83 -4.08
N ALA A 37 -16.63 -2.97 -3.20
CA ALA A 37 -16.09 -4.24 -2.71
C ALA A 37 -15.34 -3.99 -1.39
N ASP A 38 -15.41 -4.91 -0.43
CA ASP A 38 -14.50 -4.87 0.72
C ASP A 38 -13.08 -4.97 0.15
N TRP A 39 -12.20 -4.04 0.50
CA TRP A 39 -10.82 -4.00 -0.03
C TRP A 39 -10.09 -5.32 0.26
N TRP A 40 -10.50 -6.03 1.32
CA TRP A 40 -10.06 -7.38 1.62
C TRP A 40 -10.26 -8.32 0.41
N ASP A 41 -11.38 -8.24 -0.30
CA ASP A 41 -11.68 -9.10 -1.44
C ASP A 41 -10.87 -8.77 -2.70
N THR A 42 -10.18 -7.63 -2.71
CA THR A 42 -9.29 -7.22 -3.82
C THR A 42 -7.87 -7.76 -3.69
N LEU A 43 -7.48 -8.25 -2.51
CA LEU A 43 -6.16 -8.82 -2.26
C LEU A 43 -6.07 -10.26 -2.79
N SER A 44 -4.91 -10.60 -3.36
CA SER A 44 -4.57 -12.00 -3.66
C SER A 44 -4.49 -12.83 -2.38
N ASN A 45 -4.61 -14.15 -2.51
CA ASN A 45 -4.49 -15.06 -1.37
C ASN A 45 -3.12 -14.95 -0.68
N GLU A 46 -2.05 -14.73 -1.43
CA GLU A 46 -0.71 -14.53 -0.88
C GLU A 46 -0.61 -13.22 -0.08
N GLU A 47 -1.23 -12.14 -0.56
CA GLU A 47 -1.27 -10.88 0.19
C GLU A 47 -2.08 -11.01 1.48
N LYS A 48 -3.23 -11.69 1.44
CA LYS A 48 -4.03 -12.01 2.63
C LYS A 48 -3.22 -12.83 3.63
N GLU A 49 -2.53 -13.86 3.17
CA GLU A 49 -1.72 -14.74 4.01
C GLU A 49 -0.57 -13.97 4.69
N ARG A 50 0.12 -13.09 3.95
CA ARG A 50 1.17 -12.24 4.52
C ARG A 50 0.65 -11.29 5.58
N ILE A 51 -0.54 -10.71 5.38
CA ILE A 51 -1.18 -9.82 6.37
C ILE A 51 -1.57 -10.60 7.63
N GLU A 52 -2.19 -11.77 7.49
CA GLU A 52 -2.56 -12.63 8.63
C GLU A 52 -1.32 -13.12 9.38
N GLN A 53 -0.24 -13.47 8.67
CA GLN A 53 1.02 -13.83 9.29
C GLN A 53 1.61 -12.65 10.07
N GLY A 54 1.63 -11.45 9.50
CA GLY A 54 2.09 -10.25 10.18
C GLY A 54 1.29 -9.92 11.45
N LYS A 55 -0.03 -10.16 11.41
CA LYS A 55 -0.90 -10.02 12.59
C LYS A 55 -0.57 -11.05 13.67
N ALA A 56 -0.42 -12.32 13.29
CA ALA A 56 -0.03 -13.38 14.22
C ALA A 56 1.37 -13.16 14.82
N ASP A 57 2.31 -12.62 14.03
CA ASP A 57 3.63 -12.23 14.49
C ASP A 57 3.57 -11.07 15.50
N ALA A 58 2.73 -10.07 15.25
CA ALA A 58 2.52 -8.97 16.17
C ALA A 58 1.92 -9.43 17.50
N ASP A 59 0.87 -10.26 17.45
CA ASP A 59 0.21 -10.83 18.64
C ASP A 59 1.16 -11.72 19.45
N ALA A 60 2.07 -12.44 18.78
CA ALA A 60 3.11 -13.24 19.41
C ALA A 60 4.32 -12.43 19.89
N GLY A 61 4.32 -11.10 19.73
CA GLY A 61 5.42 -10.22 20.10
C GLY A 61 6.66 -10.36 19.20
N ARG A 62 6.56 -11.04 18.05
CA ARG A 62 7.61 -11.17 17.02
C ARG A 62 7.71 -9.90 16.18
N THR A 63 7.81 -8.76 16.85
CA THR A 63 7.99 -7.45 16.22
C THR A 63 9.42 -6.97 16.42
N VAL A 64 9.89 -6.15 15.49
CA VAL A 64 11.21 -5.53 15.59
C VAL A 64 11.02 -4.02 15.70
N PRO A 65 11.66 -3.34 16.67
CA PRO A 65 11.55 -1.90 16.78
C PRO A 65 12.02 -1.17 15.53
N TYR A 66 11.30 -0.10 15.16
CA TYR A 66 11.59 0.70 13.97
C TYR A 66 13.05 1.17 13.90
N ALA A 67 13.65 1.56 15.03
CA ALA A 67 15.05 1.99 15.09
C ALA A 67 16.03 0.91 14.60
N GLN A 68 15.79 -0.36 14.93
CA GLN A 68 16.64 -1.48 14.50
C GLN A 68 16.49 -1.76 13.01
N ILE A 69 15.26 -1.69 12.49
CA ILE A 69 15.00 -1.84 11.05
C ILE A 69 15.64 -0.71 10.25
N LYS A 70 15.58 0.53 10.75
CA LYS A 70 16.20 1.69 10.11
C LYS A 70 17.73 1.55 10.01
N GLU A 71 18.37 1.06 11.07
CA GLU A 71 19.82 0.78 11.08
C GLU A 71 20.19 -0.30 10.06
N LYS A 72 19.44 -1.42 10.04
CA LYS A 72 19.63 -2.52 9.08
C LYS A 72 19.45 -2.06 7.63
N ALA A 73 18.43 -1.24 7.37
CA ALA A 73 18.16 -0.69 6.04
C ALA A 73 19.29 0.22 5.56
N LYS A 74 19.86 1.06 6.44
CA LYS A 74 21.04 1.87 6.10
C LYS A 74 22.25 1.03 5.71
N GLY A 75 22.49 -0.09 6.39
CA GLY A 75 23.60 -1.00 6.04
C GLY A 75 23.43 -1.69 4.69
N ILE A 76 22.19 -1.99 4.29
CA ILE A 76 21.88 -2.58 2.98
C ILE A 76 21.96 -1.52 1.87
N LEU A 77 21.46 -0.30 2.14
CA LEU A 77 21.38 0.78 1.15
C LEU A 77 22.69 1.60 1.01
N GLY A 78 23.53 1.62 2.04
CA GLY A 78 24.82 2.33 2.05
C GLY A 78 25.99 1.53 1.46
N ASN A 79 25.76 0.28 1.05
CA ASN A 79 26.74 -0.60 0.39
C ASN A 79 26.58 -0.61 -1.15
N ARG A 80 26.01 0.46 -1.72
CA ARG A 80 25.93 0.70 -3.18
C ARG A 80 26.75 1.92 -3.57
#